data_AF-X1EL11-F1
#
_entry.id   AF-X1EL11-F1
#
_cell.length_a   1.000
_cell.length_b   1.000
_cell.length_c   1.000
_cell.angle_alpha   90.00
_cell.angle_beta   90.00
_cell.angle_gamma   90.00
#
_symmetry.space_group_name_H-M   'P 1'
#
loop_
_entity.id
_entity.type
_entity.pdbx_description
1 polymer ?
#
loop_
_entity_poly.entity_id
_entity_poly.type
_entity_poly.pdbx_seq_one_letter_code
_entity_poly.pdbx_strand_id
1 'polypeptide(L)'
;FFKEDTSRDIKKSIADFFYENLKVERISIDFRQIIWELIVKLLNVKDINSEMETKDIQGNWKPRDMSLKSVYGIATNAIFTYISWVIAFDSEKYKPEENKLTKFFPEILEVIENLLKEPLYTTRYIFGRNFYYLCHLDLDWMKNKIDVILPHDKEHLDYFEAAWSGFIDYNLLIVHSSSKIEFLNQ
;
A
#
# COMPACT_ATOMS: atom_id res chain seq x y z
N PHE A 1 -13.45 18.25 -1.39
CA PHE A 1 -12.44 17.73 -2.34
C PHE A 1 -11.43 18.83 -2.63
N PHE A 2 -10.13 18.52 -2.61
CA PHE A 2 -9.10 19.53 -2.89
C PHE A 2 -9.12 19.92 -4.38
N LYS A 3 -8.75 21.17 -4.66
CA LYS A 3 -8.65 21.69 -6.03
C LYS A 3 -7.35 21.21 -6.69
N GLU A 4 -7.30 21.21 -8.02
CA GLU A 4 -6.10 20.77 -8.76
C GLU A 4 -4.84 21.57 -8.37
N ASP A 5 -5.00 22.88 -8.15
CA ASP A 5 -3.96 23.83 -7.71
C ASP A 5 -3.58 23.72 -6.22
N THR A 6 -4.23 22.81 -5.47
CA THR A 6 -3.86 22.57 -4.07
C THR A 6 -2.40 22.12 -4.00
N SER A 7 -1.64 22.70 -3.08
CA SER A 7 -0.21 22.43 -2.96
C SER A 7 0.09 20.96 -2.71
N ARG A 8 1.26 20.51 -3.17
CA ARG A 8 1.75 19.15 -2.94
C ARG A 8 1.74 18.80 -1.45
N ASP A 9 2.17 19.73 -0.58
CA ASP A 9 2.27 19.48 0.86
C ASP A 9 0.90 19.30 1.52
N ILE A 10 -0.13 20.03 1.07
CA ILE A 10 -1.50 19.79 1.52
C ILE A 10 -1.97 18.42 1.05
N LYS A 11 -1.77 18.07 -0.23
CA LYS A 11 -2.12 16.74 -0.76
C LYS A 11 -1.43 15.61 0.01
N LYS A 12 -0.14 15.79 0.33
CA LYS A 12 0.63 14.87 1.18
C LYS A 12 0.02 14.75 2.57
N SER A 13 -0.33 15.88 3.20
CA SER A 13 -0.92 15.89 4.54
C SER A 13 -2.27 15.17 4.58
N ILE A 14 -3.07 15.29 3.52
CA ILE A 14 -4.33 14.53 3.36
C ILE A 14 -4.04 13.03 3.24
N ALA A 15 -3.05 12.64 2.41
CA ALA A 15 -2.64 11.25 2.26
C ALA A 15 -2.16 10.65 3.59
N ASP A 16 -1.30 11.36 4.32
CA ASP A 16 -0.81 10.97 5.64
C ASP A 16 -1.95 10.83 6.65
N PHE A 17 -2.90 11.78 6.64
CA PHE A 17 -4.06 11.73 7.50
C PHE A 17 -4.86 10.44 7.30
N PHE A 18 -5.16 10.05 6.06
CA PHE A 18 -5.88 8.81 5.79
C PHE A 18 -5.04 7.58 6.10
N TYR A 19 -3.78 7.56 5.69
CA TYR A 19 -2.89 6.44 5.97
C TYR A 19 -2.79 6.15 7.48
N GLU A 20 -2.67 7.16 8.33
CA GLU A 20 -2.54 6.96 9.77
C GLU A 20 -3.88 6.75 10.49
N ASN A 21 -4.92 7.53 10.18
CA ASN A 21 -6.15 7.51 10.97
C ASN A 21 -7.09 6.35 10.63
N LEU A 22 -6.97 5.76 9.43
CA LEU A 22 -7.72 4.54 9.08
C LEU A 22 -7.23 3.32 9.87
N LYS A 23 -5.96 3.29 10.29
CA LYS A 23 -5.39 2.18 11.11
C LYS A 23 -5.95 2.12 12.53
N VAL A 24 -6.45 3.24 13.05
CA VAL A 24 -6.89 3.39 14.45
C VAL A 24 -8.40 3.61 14.58
N GLU A 25 -9.17 3.35 13.51
CA GLU A 25 -10.63 3.38 13.48
C GLU A 25 -11.27 4.69 13.99
N ARG A 26 -10.56 5.82 13.83
CA ARG A 26 -11.04 7.14 14.30
C ARG A 26 -11.98 7.85 13.34
N ILE A 27 -12.26 7.25 12.18
CA ILE A 27 -13.08 7.82 11.12
C ILE A 27 -14.34 6.96 10.94
N SER A 28 -15.52 7.60 10.96
CA SER A 28 -16.80 6.91 10.74
C SER A 28 -16.86 6.28 9.35
N ILE A 29 -17.44 5.08 9.25
CA ILE A 29 -17.67 4.38 7.97
C ILE A 29 -18.54 5.19 7.02
N ASP A 30 -19.35 6.13 7.51
CA ASP A 30 -20.21 6.97 6.68
C ASP A 30 -19.41 7.78 5.65
N PHE A 31 -18.12 8.00 5.92
CA PHE A 31 -17.20 8.68 5.01
C PHE A 31 -16.52 7.74 4.01
N ARG A 32 -16.85 6.44 3.99
CA ARG A 32 -16.21 5.42 3.14
C ARG A 32 -16.05 5.84 1.69
N GLN A 33 -17.12 6.34 1.09
CA GLN A 33 -17.13 6.75 -0.31
C GLN A 33 -16.23 7.98 -0.55
N ILE A 34 -16.35 8.99 0.30
CA ILE A 34 -15.58 10.24 0.18
C ILE A 34 -14.08 9.97 0.37
N ILE A 35 -13.71 9.12 1.33
CA ILE A 35 -12.32 8.74 1.58
C ILE A 35 -11.74 8.00 0.36
N TRP A 36 -12.48 7.04 -0.19
CA TRP A 36 -12.06 6.31 -1.38
C TRP A 36 -11.80 7.26 -2.56
N GLU A 37 -12.75 8.15 -2.85
CA GLU A 37 -12.60 9.13 -3.93
C GLU A 37 -11.40 10.06 -3.73
N LEU A 38 -11.08 10.41 -2.48
CA LEU A 38 -9.89 11.21 -2.17
C LEU A 38 -8.60 10.41 -2.34
N ILE A 39 -8.54 9.16 -1.91
CA ILE A 39 -7.39 8.27 -2.14
C ILE A 39 -7.14 8.14 -3.66
N VAL A 40 -8.18 7.85 -4.45
CA VAL A 40 -8.07 7.75 -5.91
C VAL A 40 -7.57 9.05 -6.53
N LYS A 41 -8.04 10.22 -6.08
CA LYS A 41 -7.51 11.52 -6.54
C LYS A 41 -6.03 11.71 -6.20
N LEU A 42 -5.58 11.23 -5.04
CA LEU A 42 -4.18 11.34 -4.62
C LEU A 42 -3.26 10.39 -5.40
N LEU A 43 -3.74 9.21 -5.80
CA LEU A 43 -2.99 8.28 -6.67
C LEU A 43 -2.66 8.90 -8.04
N ASN A 44 -3.48 9.84 -8.51
CA ASN A 44 -3.24 10.55 -9.77
C ASN A 44 -2.21 11.68 -9.67
N VAL A 45 -1.64 11.94 -8.48
CA VAL A 45 -0.59 12.95 -8.30
C VAL A 45 0.73 12.39 -8.79
N LYS A 46 1.23 12.94 -9.91
CA LYS A 46 2.50 12.52 -10.54
C LYS A 46 3.73 13.15 -9.88
N ASP A 47 3.91 12.92 -8.58
CA ASP A 47 5.09 13.40 -7.85
C ASP A 47 6.24 12.38 -7.76
N ILE A 48 6.05 11.21 -8.38
CA ILE A 48 7.09 10.24 -8.72
C ILE A 48 6.92 9.75 -10.16
N ASN A 49 8.00 9.27 -10.78
CA ASN A 49 7.99 8.57 -12.07
C ASN A 49 9.25 7.69 -12.20
N SER A 50 9.27 6.81 -13.21
CA SER A 50 10.35 5.83 -13.40
C SER A 50 11.72 6.47 -13.65
N GLU A 51 11.79 7.64 -14.29
CA GLU A 51 13.07 8.35 -14.51
C GLU A 51 13.66 8.84 -13.20
N MET A 52 12.82 9.41 -12.32
CA MET A 52 13.22 9.86 -10.98
C MET A 52 13.73 8.68 -10.15
N GLU A 53 13.00 7.56 -10.13
CA GLU A 53 13.42 6.39 -9.34
C GLU A 53 14.69 5.74 -9.87
N THR A 54 14.86 5.65 -11.20
CA THR A 54 16.04 5.03 -11.81
C THR A 54 17.31 5.84 -11.53
N LYS A 55 17.23 7.18 -11.61
CA LYS A 55 18.35 8.07 -11.23
C LYS A 55 18.69 7.91 -9.75
N ASP A 56 17.69 7.75 -8.91
CA ASP A 56 17.87 7.60 -7.47
C ASP A 56 18.48 6.26 -7.08
N ILE A 57 18.05 5.13 -7.69
CA ILE A 57 18.59 3.79 -7.42
C ILE A 57 20.08 3.70 -7.69
N GLN A 58 20.56 4.34 -8.77
CA GLN A 58 21.99 4.40 -9.09
C GLN A 58 22.83 5.15 -8.02
N GLY A 59 22.19 5.93 -7.14
CA GLY A 59 22.85 6.68 -6.08
C GLY A 59 22.55 6.20 -4.65
N ASN A 60 21.43 5.51 -4.39
CA ASN A 60 21.04 4.80 -3.16
C ASN A 60 19.66 4.13 -3.33
N TRP A 61 19.41 2.99 -2.65
CA TRP A 61 18.09 2.32 -2.64
C TRP A 61 17.04 3.13 -1.86
N LYS A 62 16.04 3.69 -2.55
CA LYS A 62 15.00 4.59 -1.98
C LYS A 62 13.51 4.19 -2.12
N PRO A 63 13.08 3.00 -2.61
CA PRO A 63 11.64 2.68 -2.71
C PRO A 63 10.85 2.90 -1.41
N ARG A 64 11.44 2.53 -0.27
CA ARG A 64 10.88 2.81 1.06
C ARG A 64 10.63 4.30 1.29
N ASP A 65 11.65 5.11 1.05
CA ASP A 65 11.60 6.54 1.30
C ASP A 65 10.54 7.22 0.44
N MET A 66 10.46 6.88 -0.84
CA MET A 66 9.44 7.41 -1.73
C MET A 66 8.03 6.95 -1.33
N SER A 67 7.87 5.71 -0.84
CA SER A 67 6.59 5.22 -0.32
C SER A 67 6.05 6.03 0.86
N LEU A 68 6.92 6.74 1.59
CA LEU A 68 6.59 7.53 2.78
C LEU A 68 6.62 9.06 2.54
N LYS A 69 7.30 9.52 1.49
CA LYS A 69 7.53 10.96 1.24
C LYS A 69 6.76 11.50 0.04
N SER A 70 6.36 10.64 -0.89
CA SER A 70 5.55 11.03 -2.06
C SER A 70 4.06 10.95 -1.78
N VAL A 71 3.29 11.84 -2.40
CA VAL A 71 1.82 11.80 -2.34
C VAL A 71 1.32 10.48 -2.93
N TYR A 72 1.86 10.09 -4.08
CA TYR A 72 1.53 8.81 -4.72
C TYR A 72 1.81 7.61 -3.80
N GLY A 73 2.99 7.55 -3.18
CA GLY A 73 3.41 6.43 -2.35
C GLY A 73 2.59 6.30 -1.06
N ILE A 74 2.28 7.43 -0.41
CA ILE A 74 1.42 7.43 0.78
C ILE A 74 0.00 7.03 0.41
N ALA A 75 -0.54 7.56 -0.71
CA ALA A 75 -1.87 7.19 -1.19
C ALA A 75 -1.96 5.69 -1.55
N THR A 76 -0.91 5.14 -2.15
CA THR A 76 -0.81 3.70 -2.46
C THR A 76 -0.82 2.85 -1.19
N ASN A 77 -0.06 3.24 -0.15
CA ASN A 77 -0.14 2.59 1.16
C ASN A 77 -1.55 2.73 1.79
N ALA A 78 -2.21 3.88 1.61
CA ALA A 78 -3.54 4.15 2.17
C ALA A 78 -4.64 3.24 1.61
N ILE A 79 -4.44 2.63 0.42
CA ILE A 79 -5.37 1.62 -0.12
C ILE A 79 -5.47 0.43 0.83
N PHE A 80 -4.35 -0.10 1.30
CA PHE A 80 -4.32 -1.28 2.16
C PHE A 80 -4.89 -1.00 3.55
N THR A 81 -4.65 0.20 4.08
CA THR A 81 -5.27 0.64 5.34
C THR A 81 -6.77 0.90 5.18
N TYR A 82 -7.20 1.39 4.01
CA TYR A 82 -8.62 1.54 3.68
C TYR A 82 -9.34 0.19 3.64
N ILE A 83 -8.79 -0.82 2.96
CA ILE A 83 -9.39 -2.17 2.91
C ILE A 83 -9.53 -2.71 4.34
N SER A 84 -8.46 -2.65 5.14
CA SER A 84 -8.46 -3.11 6.53
C SER A 84 -9.52 -2.40 7.37
N TRP A 85 -9.64 -1.09 7.22
CA TRP A 85 -10.64 -0.29 7.93
C TRP A 85 -12.09 -0.66 7.55
N VAL A 86 -12.38 -0.88 6.27
CA VAL A 86 -13.72 -1.31 5.83
C VAL A 86 -14.06 -2.71 6.37
N ILE A 87 -13.09 -3.63 6.36
CA ILE A 87 -13.28 -4.99 6.91
C ILE A 87 -13.53 -4.94 8.42
N ALA A 88 -12.74 -4.15 9.15
CA ALA A 88 -12.85 -4.07 10.61
C ALA A 88 -14.20 -3.52 11.07
N PHE A 89 -14.76 -2.55 10.36
CA PHE A 89 -16.05 -1.95 10.70
C PHE A 89 -17.22 -2.94 10.63
N ASP A 90 -17.18 -3.90 9.70
CA ASP A 90 -18.28 -4.86 9.47
C ASP A 90 -17.72 -6.29 9.37
N SER A 91 -17.03 -6.72 10.42
CA SER A 91 -16.36 -8.02 10.49
C SER A 91 -17.32 -9.21 10.36
N GLU A 92 -18.62 -9.03 10.64
CA GLU A 92 -19.64 -10.06 10.44
C GLU A 92 -19.99 -10.25 8.96
N LYS A 93 -20.05 -9.16 8.18
CA LYS A 93 -20.23 -9.20 6.73
C LYS A 93 -18.96 -9.67 6.02
N TYR A 94 -17.80 -9.28 6.54
CA TYR A 94 -16.48 -9.59 6.01
C TYR A 94 -15.83 -10.69 6.85
N LYS A 95 -16.44 -11.88 6.83
CA LYS A 95 -15.84 -13.05 7.49
C LYS A 95 -14.52 -13.42 6.83
N PRO A 96 -13.46 -13.77 7.60
CA PRO A 96 -12.14 -14.08 7.06
C PRO A 96 -12.14 -15.12 5.93
N GLU A 97 -13.03 -16.12 6.00
CA GLU A 97 -13.17 -17.18 4.99
C GLU A 97 -13.71 -16.69 3.64
N GLU A 98 -14.41 -15.55 3.64
CA GLU A 98 -15.04 -14.97 2.46
C GLU A 98 -14.35 -13.71 1.94
N ASN A 99 -13.38 -13.15 2.67
CA ASN A 99 -12.78 -11.81 2.50
C ASN A 99 -11.95 -11.59 1.23
N LYS A 100 -12.44 -12.05 0.09
CA LYS A 100 -11.75 -11.95 -1.18
C LYS A 100 -11.80 -10.53 -1.70
N LEU A 101 -10.63 -9.96 -1.97
CA LEU A 101 -10.45 -8.71 -2.71
C LEU A 101 -11.31 -8.71 -3.98
N THR A 102 -11.31 -9.84 -4.70
CA THR A 102 -12.06 -10.04 -5.94
C THR A 102 -13.59 -10.05 -5.78
N LYS A 103 -14.11 -10.29 -4.57
CA LYS A 103 -15.55 -10.36 -4.28
C LYS A 103 -16.08 -9.06 -3.71
N PHE A 104 -15.37 -8.48 -2.74
CA PHE A 104 -15.90 -7.41 -1.90
C PHE A 104 -15.41 -6.01 -2.25
N PHE A 105 -14.34 -5.91 -3.02
CA PHE A 105 -13.71 -4.64 -3.36
C PHE A 105 -13.38 -4.55 -4.87
N PRO A 106 -14.34 -4.78 -5.77
CA PRO A 106 -14.10 -4.75 -7.22
C PRO A 106 -13.51 -3.41 -7.68
N GLU A 107 -13.92 -2.30 -7.06
CA GLU A 107 -13.40 -0.97 -7.33
C GLU A 107 -11.92 -0.81 -6.94
N ILE A 108 -11.49 -1.50 -5.88
CA ILE A 108 -10.10 -1.46 -5.41
C ILE A 108 -9.23 -2.40 -6.22
N LEU A 109 -9.77 -3.56 -6.60
CA LEU A 109 -9.09 -4.53 -7.44
C LEU A 109 -8.62 -3.88 -8.74
N GLU A 110 -9.49 -3.14 -9.43
CA GLU A 110 -9.13 -2.45 -10.68
C GLU A 110 -7.95 -1.47 -10.48
N VAL A 111 -7.97 -0.70 -9.38
CA VAL A 111 -6.88 0.22 -9.04
C VAL A 111 -5.59 -0.55 -8.77
N ILE A 112 -5.64 -1.60 -7.96
CA ILE A 112 -4.49 -2.45 -7.64
C ILE A 112 -3.88 -3.08 -8.91
N GLU A 113 -4.72 -3.59 -9.82
CA GLU A 113 -4.29 -4.17 -11.10
C GLU A 113 -3.61 -3.14 -12.00
N ASN A 114 -4.07 -1.88 -11.97
CA ASN A 114 -3.44 -0.80 -12.71
C ASN A 114 -2.11 -0.39 -12.09
N LEU A 115 -2.04 -0.28 -10.75
CA LEU A 115 -0.79 0.00 -10.03
C LEU A 115 0.29 -1.04 -10.32
N LEU A 116 -0.07 -2.33 -10.37
CA LEU A 116 0.89 -3.40 -10.69
C LEU A 116 1.48 -3.31 -12.11
N LYS A 117 0.78 -2.66 -13.05
CA LYS A 117 1.30 -2.41 -14.40
C LYS A 117 2.27 -1.22 -14.43
N GLU A 118 2.27 -0.38 -13.40
CA GLU A 118 3.15 0.78 -13.36
C GLU A 118 4.60 0.33 -13.15
N PRO A 119 5.54 0.85 -13.96
CA PRO A 119 6.96 0.49 -13.89
C PRO A 119 7.65 1.29 -12.77
N LEU A 120 7.13 1.18 -11.55
CA LEU A 120 7.61 1.90 -10.37
C LEU A 120 8.10 0.94 -9.27
N TYR A 121 9.30 1.19 -8.78
CA TYR A 121 9.91 0.40 -7.70
C TYR A 121 9.23 0.68 -6.36
N THR A 122 8.79 1.92 -6.12
CA THR A 122 7.97 2.28 -4.96
C THR A 122 6.72 1.44 -4.88
N THR A 123 6.04 1.21 -6.01
CA THR A 123 4.84 0.37 -6.06
C THR A 123 5.20 -1.07 -5.71
N ARG A 124 6.25 -1.65 -6.31
CA ARG A 124 6.72 -3.00 -5.97
C ARG A 124 7.06 -3.16 -4.48
N TYR A 125 7.75 -2.18 -3.91
CA TYR A 125 8.04 -2.14 -2.47
C TYR A 125 6.77 -2.19 -1.62
N ILE A 126 5.77 -1.38 -1.94
CA ILE A 126 4.51 -1.34 -1.17
C ILE A 126 3.76 -2.67 -1.28
N PHE A 127 3.71 -3.30 -2.45
CA PHE A 127 3.09 -4.62 -2.62
C PHE A 127 3.83 -5.70 -1.83
N GLY A 128 5.16 -5.70 -1.88
CA GLY A 128 5.99 -6.60 -1.08
C GLY A 128 5.75 -6.42 0.43
N ARG A 129 5.67 -5.17 0.89
CA ARG A 129 5.36 -4.83 2.29
C ARG A 129 4.00 -5.36 2.75
N ASN A 130 3.00 -5.36 1.86
CA ASN A 130 1.65 -5.84 2.13
C ASN A 130 1.42 -7.29 1.68
N PHE A 131 2.48 -8.02 1.30
CA PHE A 131 2.36 -9.35 0.70
C PHE A 131 1.61 -10.35 1.60
N TYR A 132 1.97 -10.42 2.88
CA TYR A 132 1.30 -11.29 3.85
C TYR A 132 -0.19 -10.95 4.00
N TYR A 133 -0.49 -9.65 4.10
CA TYR A 133 -1.87 -9.16 4.19
C TYR A 133 -2.69 -9.55 2.95
N LEU A 134 -2.11 -9.37 1.75
CA LEU A 134 -2.77 -9.74 0.51
C LEU A 134 -2.99 -11.25 0.37
N CYS A 135 -2.05 -12.08 0.85
CA CYS A 135 -2.23 -13.54 0.89
C CYS A 135 -3.37 -13.95 1.82
N HIS A 136 -3.55 -13.26 2.94
CA HIS A 136 -4.66 -13.51 3.85
C HIS A 136 -6.00 -13.00 3.29
N LEU A 137 -5.97 -11.89 2.56
CA LEU A 137 -7.15 -11.29 1.94
C LEU A 137 -7.65 -12.15 0.77
N ASP A 138 -6.81 -12.46 -0.22
CA ASP A 138 -7.22 -13.21 -1.41
C ASP A 138 -6.07 -14.06 -1.95
N LEU A 139 -5.91 -15.26 -1.37
CA LEU A 139 -4.85 -16.19 -1.74
C LEU A 139 -4.93 -16.62 -3.21
N ASP A 140 -6.14 -16.78 -3.75
CA ASP A 140 -6.33 -17.19 -5.14
C ASP A 140 -5.89 -16.09 -6.10
N TRP A 141 -6.23 -14.84 -5.81
CA TRP A 141 -5.71 -13.68 -6.54
C TRP A 141 -4.19 -13.58 -6.43
N MET A 142 -3.63 -13.73 -5.23
CA MET A 142 -2.18 -13.65 -5.01
C MET A 142 -1.39 -14.71 -5.78
N LYS A 143 -1.88 -15.94 -5.86
CA LYS A 143 -1.26 -16.99 -6.69
C LYS A 143 -1.16 -16.59 -8.16
N ASN A 144 -2.12 -15.83 -8.68
CA ASN A 144 -2.11 -15.35 -10.06
C ASN A 144 -1.24 -14.09 -10.28
N LYS A 145 -0.80 -13.44 -9.20
CA LYS A 145 -0.03 -12.18 -9.26
C LYS A 145 1.38 -12.28 -8.71
N ILE A 146 1.75 -13.41 -8.13
CA ILE A 146 3.04 -13.59 -7.48
C ILE A 146 4.21 -13.27 -8.42
N ASP A 147 4.16 -13.72 -9.68
CA ASP A 147 5.22 -13.46 -10.66
C ASP A 147 5.27 -11.99 -11.11
N VAL A 148 4.18 -11.22 -10.93
CA VAL A 148 4.14 -9.77 -11.24
C VAL A 148 4.70 -8.95 -10.08
N ILE A 149 4.43 -9.38 -8.84
CA ILE A 149 4.89 -8.70 -7.62
C ILE A 149 6.34 -9.05 -7.31
N LEU A 150 6.70 -10.34 -7.42
CA LEU A 150 8.02 -10.92 -7.17
C LEU A 150 8.51 -11.63 -8.44
N PRO A 151 8.91 -10.88 -9.48
CA PRO A 151 9.40 -11.49 -10.71
C PRO A 151 10.68 -12.29 -10.45
N HIS A 152 10.83 -13.41 -11.15
CA HIS A 152 11.97 -14.33 -10.98
C HIS A 152 12.99 -14.26 -12.13
N ASP A 153 12.68 -13.51 -13.18
CA ASP A 153 13.58 -13.35 -14.32
C ASP A 153 14.65 -12.28 -14.06
N LYS A 154 15.78 -12.39 -14.78
CA LYS A 154 16.91 -11.48 -14.60
C LYS A 154 16.65 -10.06 -15.09
N GLU A 155 15.71 -9.88 -16.02
CA GLU A 155 15.43 -8.57 -16.60
C GLU A 155 14.70 -7.66 -15.61
N HIS A 156 13.97 -8.26 -14.66
CA HIS A 156 13.19 -7.55 -13.64
C HIS A 156 13.74 -7.70 -12.22
N LEU A 157 15.04 -7.95 -12.07
CA LEU A 157 15.69 -8.11 -10.77
C LEU A 157 15.45 -6.91 -9.83
N ASP A 158 15.50 -5.68 -10.35
CA ASP A 158 15.27 -4.47 -9.53
C ASP A 158 13.84 -4.41 -8.97
N TYR A 159 12.84 -4.94 -9.70
CA TYR A 159 11.47 -5.06 -9.18
C TYR A 159 11.35 -6.14 -8.11
N PHE A 160 12.04 -7.27 -8.29
CA PHE A 160 12.14 -8.30 -7.26
C PHE A 160 12.77 -7.72 -5.99
N GLU A 161 13.92 -7.05 -6.10
CA GLU A 161 14.60 -6.45 -4.96
C GLU A 161 13.69 -5.43 -4.25
N ALA A 162 12.94 -4.61 -5.01
CA ALA A 162 11.99 -3.64 -4.47
C ALA A 162 10.91 -4.31 -3.62
N ALA A 163 10.22 -5.30 -4.17
CA ALA A 163 9.20 -6.05 -3.45
C ALA A 163 9.79 -6.84 -2.26
N TRP A 164 10.92 -7.51 -2.45
CA TRP A 164 11.56 -8.31 -1.42
C TRP A 164 12.03 -7.45 -0.24
N SER A 165 12.59 -6.27 -0.52
CA SER A 165 12.95 -5.28 0.50
C SER A 165 11.72 -4.83 1.30
N GLY A 166 10.58 -4.58 0.63
CA GLY A 166 9.33 -4.24 1.31
C GLY A 166 8.83 -5.37 2.23
N PHE A 167 8.89 -6.61 1.75
CA PHE A 167 8.53 -7.80 2.52
C PHE A 167 9.41 -7.95 3.77
N ILE A 168 10.73 -7.85 3.62
CA ILE A 168 11.68 -7.94 4.73
C ILE A 168 11.44 -6.82 5.75
N ASP A 169 11.33 -5.57 5.29
CA ASP A 169 11.14 -4.41 6.16
C ASP A 169 9.91 -4.58 7.07
N TYR A 170 8.80 -5.07 6.52
CA TYR A 170 7.60 -5.32 7.30
C TYR A 170 7.80 -6.40 8.37
N ASN A 171 8.41 -7.53 7.99
CA ASN A 171 8.59 -8.67 8.89
C ASN A 171 9.65 -8.41 9.97
N LEU A 172 10.71 -7.65 9.66
CA LEU A 172 11.69 -7.22 10.68
C LEU A 172 11.06 -6.25 11.69
N LEU A 173 10.22 -5.32 11.23
CA LEU A 173 9.51 -4.40 12.12
C LEU A 173 8.58 -5.14 13.09
N ILE A 174 7.90 -6.20 12.62
CA ILE A 174 7.04 -7.02 13.48
C ILE A 174 7.86 -7.67 14.61
N VAL A 175 8.98 -8.32 14.28
CA VAL A 175 9.85 -8.99 15.27
C VAL A 175 10.35 -8.02 16.35
N HIS A 176 10.70 -6.79 15.98
CA HIS A 176 11.13 -5.76 16.93
C HIS A 176 10.00 -5.16 17.77
N SER A 177 8.76 -5.16 17.27
CA SER A 177 7.60 -4.68 18.02
C SER A 177 7.09 -5.71 19.05
N SER A 178 7.07 -7.00 18.68
CA SER A 178 6.66 -8.09 19.58
C SER A 178 7.65 -8.30 20.73
N SER A 179 8.95 -8.17 20.47
CA SER A 179 9.98 -8.27 21.51
C SER A 179 9.93 -7.11 22.52
N LYS A 180 9.56 -5.89 22.11
CA LYS A 180 9.36 -4.77 23.05
C LYS A 180 8.17 -4.96 23.99
N ILE A 181 7.13 -5.67 23.57
CA ILE A 181 5.94 -5.93 24.40
C ILE A 181 6.27 -6.99 25.47
N GLU A 182 7.13 -7.97 25.16
CA GLU A 182 7.56 -8.97 26.15
C GLU A 182 8.47 -8.39 27.24
N PHE A 183 9.32 -7.40 26.92
CA PHE A 183 10.18 -6.74 27.91
C PHE A 183 9.46 -5.75 28.84
N LEU A 184 8.25 -5.28 28.47
CA LEU A 184 7.46 -4.38 29.32
C LEU A 184 6.48 -5.12 30.25
N ASN A 185 6.36 -6.43 30.09
CA ASN A 185 5.50 -7.30 30.90
C ASN A 185 6.30 -8.22 31.85
N GLN A 186 7.59 -7.93 32.07
CA GLN A 186 8.46 -8.55 33.09
C GLN A 186 8.85 -7.52 34.13
#